data_AF-A0A067PG12-F1
#
_entry.id   AF-A0A067PG12-F1
#
_cell.length_a   1.000
_cell.length_b   1.000
_cell.length_c   1.000
_cell.angle_alpha   90.00
_cell.angle_beta   90.00
_cell.angle_gamma   90.00
#
_symmetry.space_group_name_H-M   'P 1'
#
loop_
_entity.id
_entity.type
_entity.pdbx_description
1 polymer ?
#
loop_
_entity_poly.entity_id
_entity_poly.type
_entity_poly.pdbx_seq_one_letter_code
_entity_poly.pdbx_strand_id
1 'polypeptide(L)'
;MLHTAASLISGGSSSNTGGGPLRDLLQAMRSVMKSMSQLGGDIAVASNSTKKWAIGESQDVEDTLSVSSILLNHYSSALIQFATHFDKVCRHLTDIASYEKALSDLKRSHLEATKKADSVQKKLQKMMSESKDVQAETLAWNTATEKVSQLSYQIRVEEVNIVEFRRRSARIFMEVLLGGLSECSRKGTHLWLACHPTRHRGTPKRLSAL
;
A
#
# COMPACT_ATOMS: atom_id res chain seq x y z
N MET A 1 30.40 3.91 -3.30
CA MET A 1 29.79 2.57 -3.19
C MET A 1 28.28 2.69 -2.96
N LEU A 2 27.49 3.05 -3.98
CA LEU A 2 26.02 3.12 -3.91
C LEU A 2 25.43 2.67 -5.25
N HIS A 3 25.65 1.41 -5.61
CA HIS A 3 25.14 0.82 -6.85
C HIS A 3 24.64 -0.61 -6.65
N THR A 4 23.85 -0.87 -5.60
CA THR A 4 23.23 -2.21 -5.45
C THR A 4 21.94 -2.17 -4.62
N ALA A 5 20.89 -1.51 -5.14
CA ALA A 5 19.54 -1.65 -4.55
C ALA A 5 18.39 -1.66 -5.57
N ALA A 6 18.67 -1.56 -6.87
CA ALA A 6 17.63 -1.51 -7.90
C ALA A 6 17.27 -2.88 -8.52
N SER A 7 17.93 -3.97 -8.11
CA SER A 7 17.81 -5.29 -8.76
C SER A 7 16.74 -6.23 -8.16
N LEU A 8 16.02 -5.85 -7.11
CA LEU A 8 15.13 -6.79 -6.40
C LEU A 8 13.65 -6.76 -6.82
N ILE A 9 13.29 -6.09 -7.92
CA ILE A 9 11.90 -6.12 -8.45
C ILE A 9 11.86 -6.76 -9.85
N SER A 10 12.74 -7.71 -10.11
CA SER A 10 12.65 -8.60 -11.27
C SER A 10 12.69 -10.05 -10.77
N GLY A 11 11.53 -10.54 -10.36
CA GLY A 11 11.33 -11.93 -9.95
C GLY A 11 9.98 -12.39 -10.45
N GLY A 12 9.93 -12.90 -11.68
CA GLY A 12 8.80 -13.69 -12.14
C GLY A 12 8.73 -14.99 -11.33
N SER A 13 7.53 -15.35 -10.90
CA SER A 13 7.18 -16.72 -10.49
C SER A 13 5.68 -16.90 -10.66
N SER A 14 5.33 -17.79 -11.59
CA SER A 14 4.01 -18.37 -11.74
C SER A 14 3.53 -19.01 -10.45
N SER A 15 2.37 -18.60 -9.96
CA SER A 15 1.47 -19.49 -9.22
C SER A 15 0.02 -19.20 -9.63
N ASN A 16 -0.64 -20.27 -10.06
CA ASN A 16 -1.91 -20.33 -10.75
C ASN A 16 -3.10 -20.16 -9.78
N THR A 17 -3.22 -19.00 -9.15
CA THR A 17 -4.40 -18.56 -8.37
C THR A 17 -4.68 -17.06 -8.58
N GLY A 18 -4.87 -16.66 -9.83
CA GLY A 18 -5.90 -15.69 -10.20
C GLY A 18 -5.70 -14.21 -9.89
N GLY A 19 -4.57 -13.71 -9.37
CA GLY A 19 -4.28 -12.27 -9.37
C GLY A 19 -2.92 -11.90 -8.83
N GLY A 20 -2.32 -10.87 -9.42
CA GLY A 20 -0.91 -10.57 -9.28
C GLY A 20 -0.45 -10.23 -7.85
N PRO A 21 0.87 -10.16 -7.62
CA PRO A 21 1.49 -10.00 -6.28
C PRO A 21 1.00 -8.78 -5.49
N LEU A 22 0.58 -7.71 -6.17
CA LEU A 22 -0.04 -6.54 -5.54
C LEU A 22 -1.38 -6.88 -4.85
N ARG A 23 -2.17 -7.77 -5.45
CA ARG A 23 -3.45 -8.20 -4.92
C ARG A 23 -3.26 -9.08 -3.68
N ASP A 24 -2.27 -9.96 -3.71
CA ASP A 24 -1.93 -10.81 -2.56
C ASP A 24 -1.44 -9.95 -1.39
N LEU A 25 -0.60 -8.94 -1.66
CA LEU A 25 -0.19 -7.95 -0.67
C LEU A 25 -1.39 -7.21 -0.08
N LEU A 26 -2.30 -6.71 -0.93
CA LEU A 26 -3.51 -6.01 -0.50
C LEU A 26 -4.40 -6.90 0.38
N GLN A 27 -4.53 -8.17 0.05
CA GLN A 27 -5.29 -9.13 0.83
C GLN A 27 -4.63 -9.43 2.18
N ALA A 28 -3.31 -9.61 2.20
CA ALA A 28 -2.55 -9.79 3.43
C ALA A 28 -2.70 -8.57 4.36
N MET A 29 -2.62 -7.35 3.81
CA MET A 29 -2.78 -6.12 4.59
C MET A 29 -4.18 -5.96 5.17
N ARG A 30 -5.23 -6.28 4.40
CA ARG A 30 -6.61 -6.28 4.92
C ARG A 30 -6.79 -7.31 6.03
N SER A 31 -6.14 -8.46 5.93
CA SER A 31 -6.14 -9.47 6.98
C SER A 31 -5.50 -8.94 8.26
N VAL A 32 -4.31 -8.34 8.16
CA VAL A 32 -3.63 -7.70 9.31
C VAL A 32 -4.50 -6.62 9.95
N MET A 33 -5.09 -5.75 9.14
CA MET A 33 -6.00 -4.69 9.62
C MET A 33 -7.18 -5.27 10.40
N LYS A 34 -7.83 -6.32 9.87
CA LYS A 34 -8.93 -7.01 10.54
C LYS A 34 -8.50 -7.62 11.87
N SER A 35 -7.38 -8.34 11.88
CA SER A 35 -6.84 -8.96 13.10
C SER A 35 -6.50 -7.92 14.16
N MET A 36 -5.94 -6.77 13.77
CA MET A 36 -5.58 -5.71 14.70
C MET A 36 -6.81 -5.00 15.28
N SER A 37 -7.83 -4.74 14.45
CA SER A 37 -9.11 -4.20 14.93
C SER A 37 -9.81 -5.18 15.88
N GLN A 38 -9.78 -6.48 15.57
CA GLN A 38 -10.33 -7.51 16.44
C GLN A 38 -9.59 -7.57 17.78
N LEU A 39 -8.26 -7.61 17.75
CA LEU A 39 -7.42 -7.61 18.95
C LEU A 39 -7.69 -6.38 19.83
N GLY A 40 -7.84 -5.20 19.23
CA GLY A 40 -8.23 -3.99 19.95
C GLY A 40 -9.57 -4.17 20.66
N GLY A 41 -10.58 -4.71 19.98
CA GLY A 41 -11.88 -5.03 20.57
C GLY A 41 -11.79 -6.03 21.72
N ASP A 42 -11.05 -7.12 21.53
CA ASP A 42 -10.86 -8.18 22.54
C ASP A 42 -10.18 -7.63 23.80
N ILE A 43 -9.18 -6.75 23.65
CA ILE A 43 -8.52 -6.08 24.78
C ILE A 43 -9.48 -5.15 25.53
N ALA A 44 -10.38 -4.44 24.83
CA ALA A 44 -11.38 -3.61 25.50
C ALA A 44 -12.38 -4.45 26.31
N VAL A 45 -12.82 -5.60 25.76
CA VAL A 45 -13.70 -6.53 26.48
C VAL A 45 -12.99 -7.11 27.71
N ALA A 46 -11.75 -7.55 27.56
CA ALA A 46 -10.93 -8.05 28.66
C ALA A 46 -10.77 -6.97 29.75
N SER A 47 -10.41 -5.75 29.36
CA SER A 47 -10.27 -4.61 30.28
C SER A 47 -11.54 -4.34 31.10
N ASN A 48 -12.70 -4.31 30.44
CA ASN A 48 -13.97 -4.10 31.12
C ASN A 48 -14.33 -5.25 32.06
N SER A 49 -13.96 -6.48 31.70
CA SER A 49 -14.17 -7.67 32.53
C SER A 49 -13.26 -7.65 33.76
N THR A 50 -12.00 -7.26 33.60
CA THR A 50 -11.05 -7.04 34.71
C THR A 50 -11.59 -6.00 35.69
N LYS A 51 -12.07 -4.86 35.20
CA LYS A 51 -12.66 -3.81 36.07
C LYS A 51 -13.88 -4.32 36.84
N LYS A 52 -14.77 -5.07 36.19
CA LYS A 52 -15.96 -5.64 36.84
C LYS A 52 -15.60 -6.64 37.92
N TRP A 53 -14.62 -7.50 37.66
CA TRP A 53 -14.14 -8.47 38.64
C TRP A 53 -13.50 -7.77 39.85
N ALA A 54 -12.75 -6.69 39.62
CA ALA A 54 -12.04 -5.95 40.65
C ALA A 54 -12.94 -5.35 41.76
N ILE A 55 -14.20 -5.03 41.45
CA ILE A 55 -15.19 -4.48 42.41
C ILE A 55 -15.51 -5.46 43.56
N GLY A 56 -15.34 -6.77 43.33
CA GLY A 56 -15.59 -7.79 44.35
C GLY A 56 -14.39 -8.10 45.26
N GLU A 57 -13.25 -7.44 45.04
CA GLU A 57 -11.98 -7.74 45.69
C GLU A 57 -11.63 -6.71 46.79
N SER A 58 -10.42 -6.80 47.36
CA SER A 58 -9.95 -5.80 48.33
C SER A 58 -9.72 -4.44 47.65
N GLN A 59 -9.82 -3.35 48.43
CA GLN A 59 -9.65 -1.97 47.92
C GLN A 59 -8.36 -1.77 47.10
N ASP A 60 -7.24 -2.34 47.55
CA ASP A 60 -5.95 -2.23 46.87
C ASP A 60 -5.94 -2.94 45.50
N VAL A 61 -6.59 -4.11 45.43
CA VAL A 61 -6.78 -4.86 44.19
C VAL A 61 -7.74 -4.11 43.26
N GLU A 62 -8.84 -3.57 43.79
CA GLU A 62 -9.78 -2.75 43.03
C GLU A 62 -9.09 -1.55 42.38
N ASP A 63 -8.31 -0.80 43.15
CA ASP A 63 -7.59 0.39 42.68
C ASP A 63 -6.56 0.03 41.61
N THR A 64 -5.73 -0.99 41.84
CA THR A 64 -4.70 -1.43 40.91
C THR A 64 -5.28 -1.90 39.58
N LEU A 65 -6.34 -2.71 39.62
CA LEU A 65 -6.97 -3.26 38.42
C LEU A 65 -7.81 -2.23 37.68
N SER A 66 -8.43 -1.28 38.40
CA SER A 66 -9.15 -0.16 37.80
C SER A 66 -8.22 0.74 36.98
N VAL A 67 -7.04 1.08 37.53
CA VAL A 67 -6.01 1.83 36.79
C VAL A 67 -5.50 1.05 35.58
N SER A 68 -5.22 -0.25 35.76
CA SER A 68 -4.76 -1.13 34.67
C SER A 68 -5.80 -1.24 33.55
N SER A 69 -7.08 -1.31 33.88
CA SER A 69 -8.19 -1.32 32.92
C SER A 69 -8.24 -0.04 32.08
N ILE A 70 -8.07 1.14 32.69
CA ILE A 70 -8.02 2.41 31.95
C ILE A 70 -6.88 2.40 30.92
N LEU A 71 -5.69 1.96 31.33
CA LEU A 71 -4.52 1.91 30.45
C LEU A 71 -4.70 0.88 29.32
N LEU A 72 -5.28 -0.29 29.60
CA LEU A 72 -5.62 -1.29 28.57
C LEU A 72 -6.63 -0.74 27.55
N ASN A 73 -7.60 0.06 27.99
CA ASN A 73 -8.56 0.72 27.07
C ASN A 73 -7.88 1.76 26.18
N HIS A 74 -6.89 2.50 26.69
CA HIS A 74 -6.08 3.39 25.86
C HIS A 74 -5.25 2.63 24.83
N TYR A 75 -4.67 1.48 25.20
CA TYR A 75 -3.93 0.63 24.28
C TYR A 75 -4.83 0.03 23.20
N SER A 76 -6.01 -0.48 23.59
CA SER A 76 -7.05 -0.95 22.66
C SER A 76 -7.43 0.14 21.63
N SER A 77 -7.69 1.36 22.11
CA SER A 77 -8.04 2.49 21.24
C SER A 77 -6.92 2.80 20.24
N ALA A 78 -5.66 2.70 20.67
CA ALA A 78 -4.50 2.91 19.80
C ALA A 78 -4.38 1.83 18.71
N LEU A 79 -4.65 0.56 19.03
CA LEU A 79 -4.67 -0.52 18.04
C LEU A 79 -5.77 -0.32 16.99
N ILE A 80 -6.96 0.10 17.43
CA ILE A 80 -8.07 0.40 16.52
C ILE A 80 -7.71 1.58 15.62
N GLN A 81 -7.16 2.66 16.17
CA GLN A 81 -6.67 3.80 15.39
C GLN A 81 -5.59 3.36 14.39
N PHE A 82 -4.64 2.53 14.81
CA PHE A 82 -3.63 1.99 13.90
C PHE A 82 -4.24 1.22 12.73
N ALA A 83 -5.28 0.41 12.99
CA ALA A 83 -6.02 -0.28 11.94
C ALA A 83 -6.70 0.70 10.96
N THR A 84 -7.23 1.84 11.42
CA THR A 84 -7.79 2.87 10.53
C THR A 84 -6.75 3.52 9.63
N HIS A 85 -5.50 3.65 10.09
CA HIS A 85 -4.42 4.19 9.25
C HIS A 85 -4.04 3.22 8.12
N PHE A 86 -4.13 1.91 8.36
CA PHE A 86 -3.93 0.88 7.33
C PHE A 86 -4.94 0.95 6.18
N ASP A 87 -6.17 1.37 6.45
CA ASP A 87 -7.20 1.54 5.41
C ASP A 87 -6.77 2.56 4.34
N LYS A 88 -6.15 3.67 4.76
CA LYS A 88 -5.60 4.69 3.83
C LYS A 88 -4.55 4.10 2.90
N VAL A 89 -3.68 3.24 3.42
CA VAL A 89 -2.66 2.58 2.62
C VAL A 89 -3.28 1.56 1.66
N CYS A 90 -4.27 0.78 2.11
CA CYS A 90 -4.98 -0.16 1.25
C CYS A 90 -5.69 0.55 0.07
N ARG A 91 -6.17 1.78 0.27
CA ARG A 91 -6.69 2.63 -0.81
C ARG A 91 -5.61 2.98 -1.83
N HIS A 92 -4.44 3.45 -1.41
CA HIS A 92 -3.33 3.74 -2.32
C HIS A 92 -2.90 2.51 -3.15
N LEU A 93 -2.85 1.32 -2.53
CA LEU A 93 -2.55 0.08 -3.25
C LEU A 93 -3.65 -0.30 -4.26
N THR A 94 -4.91 -0.02 -3.95
CA THR A 94 -6.04 -0.20 -4.87
C THR A 94 -5.94 0.76 -6.06
N ASP A 95 -5.51 1.99 -5.81
CA ASP A 95 -5.27 2.98 -6.86
C ASP A 95 -4.13 2.54 -7.78
N ILE A 96 -3.03 1.98 -7.23
CA ILE A 96 -1.94 1.41 -8.06
C ILE A 96 -2.48 0.35 -9.02
N ALA A 97 -3.32 -0.57 -8.53
CA ALA A 97 -3.92 -1.61 -9.38
C ALA A 97 -4.80 -1.00 -10.49
N SER A 98 -5.49 0.10 -10.19
CA SER A 98 -6.32 0.83 -11.17
C SER A 98 -5.47 1.50 -12.24
N TYR A 99 -4.36 2.14 -11.87
CA TYR A 99 -3.39 2.71 -12.81
C TYR A 99 -2.70 1.63 -13.66
N GLU A 100 -2.32 0.49 -13.08
CA GLU A 100 -1.76 -0.64 -13.81
C GLU A 100 -2.72 -1.14 -14.90
N LYS A 101 -4.01 -1.23 -14.57
CA LYS A 101 -5.04 -1.59 -15.54
C LYS A 101 -5.15 -0.56 -16.66
N ALA A 102 -5.20 0.73 -16.32
CA ALA A 102 -5.26 1.81 -17.31
C ALA A 102 -4.07 1.78 -18.27
N LEU A 103 -2.84 1.61 -17.74
CA LEU A 103 -1.64 1.47 -18.57
C LEU A 103 -1.70 0.24 -19.48
N SER A 104 -2.21 -0.89 -18.97
CA SER A 104 -2.42 -2.09 -19.78
C SER A 104 -3.38 -1.86 -20.93
N ASP A 105 -4.47 -1.12 -20.70
CA ASP A 105 -5.44 -0.76 -21.74
C ASP A 105 -4.83 0.20 -22.77
N LEU A 106 -4.03 1.19 -22.34
CA LEU A 106 -3.27 2.05 -23.25
C LEU A 106 -2.30 1.24 -24.13
N LYS A 107 -1.55 0.30 -23.54
CA LYS A 107 -0.62 -0.57 -24.29
C LYS A 107 -1.34 -1.44 -25.32
N ARG A 108 -2.51 -1.97 -24.98
CA ARG A 108 -3.37 -2.70 -25.91
C ARG A 108 -3.85 -1.80 -27.06
N SER A 109 -4.34 -0.60 -26.75
CA SER A 109 -4.78 0.36 -27.76
C SER A 109 -3.64 0.81 -28.69
N HIS A 110 -2.44 1.00 -28.14
CA HIS A 110 -1.23 1.28 -28.91
C HIS A 110 -0.91 0.13 -29.88
N LEU A 111 -0.93 -1.13 -29.42
CA LEU A 111 -0.71 -2.28 -30.28
C LEU A 111 -1.72 -2.37 -31.43
N GLU A 112 -3.00 -2.13 -31.15
CA GLU A 112 -4.07 -2.09 -32.17
C GLU A 112 -3.83 -0.94 -33.18
N ALA A 113 -3.42 0.23 -32.70
CA ALA A 113 -3.08 1.38 -33.55
C ALA A 113 -1.86 1.11 -34.44
N THR A 114 -0.81 0.48 -33.90
CA THR A 114 0.39 0.08 -34.67
C THR A 114 0.00 -0.91 -35.77
N LYS A 115 -0.77 -1.96 -35.45
CA LYS A 115 -1.25 -2.91 -36.46
C LYS A 115 -2.05 -2.23 -37.57
N LYS A 116 -2.88 -1.23 -37.22
CA LYS A 116 -3.63 -0.45 -38.20
C LYS A 116 -2.68 0.38 -39.08
N ALA A 117 -1.70 1.07 -38.50
CA ALA A 117 -0.70 1.84 -39.25
C ALA A 117 0.08 0.94 -40.23
N ASP A 118 0.54 -0.23 -39.77
CA ASP A 118 1.25 -1.21 -40.61
C ASP A 118 0.37 -1.70 -41.78
N SER A 119 -0.93 -1.91 -41.54
CA SER A 119 -1.85 -2.37 -42.57
C SER A 119 -2.07 -1.31 -43.67
N VAL A 120 -2.17 -0.04 -43.28
CA VAL A 120 -2.30 1.11 -44.20
C VAL A 120 -1.00 1.33 -44.94
N GLN A 121 0.15 1.21 -44.27
CA GLN A 121 1.46 1.31 -44.90
C GLN A 121 1.66 0.26 -45.99
N LYS A 122 1.29 -1.00 -45.73
CA LYS A 122 1.36 -2.08 -46.73
C LYS A 122 0.47 -1.82 -47.94
N LYS A 123 -0.74 -1.29 -47.72
CA LYS A 123 -1.65 -0.90 -48.82
C LYS A 123 -1.06 0.25 -49.64
N LEU A 124 -0.54 1.27 -48.97
CA LEU A 124 0.12 2.42 -49.60
C LEU A 124 1.29 1.98 -50.48
N GLN A 125 2.17 1.11 -49.97
CA GLN A 125 3.31 0.56 -50.73
C GLN A 125 2.85 -0.17 -52.00
N LYS A 126 1.77 -0.96 -51.91
CA LYS A 126 1.19 -1.63 -53.07
C LYS A 126 0.60 -0.64 -54.08
N MET A 127 -0.13 0.38 -53.62
CA MET A 127 -0.71 1.40 -54.51
C MET A 127 0.33 2.27 -55.21
N MET A 128 1.43 2.61 -54.52
CA MET A 128 2.56 3.33 -55.13
C MET A 128 3.22 2.53 -56.26
N SER A 129 3.31 1.20 -56.11
CA SER A 129 3.84 0.33 -57.18
C SER A 129 2.92 0.21 -58.40
N GLU A 130 1.62 0.50 -58.22
CA GLU A 130 0.59 0.39 -59.27
C GLU A 130 0.19 1.75 -59.89
N SER A 131 0.84 2.87 -59.52
CA SER A 131 0.55 4.24 -60.00
C SER A 131 -0.91 4.68 -59.86
N LYS A 132 -1.57 4.28 -58.76
CA LYS A 132 -2.96 4.69 -58.42
C LYS A 132 -2.97 5.98 -57.59
N ASP A 133 -4.11 6.63 -57.44
CA ASP A 133 -4.23 7.86 -56.63
C ASP A 133 -3.81 7.62 -55.16
N VAL A 134 -2.67 8.20 -54.76
CA VAL A 134 -1.93 7.91 -53.52
C VAL A 134 -2.29 8.89 -52.39
N GLN A 135 -2.93 10.02 -52.70
CA GLN A 135 -3.08 11.11 -51.72
C GLN A 135 -3.95 10.72 -50.53
N ALA A 136 -5.10 10.07 -50.77
CA ALA A 136 -6.02 9.68 -49.71
C ALA A 136 -5.41 8.67 -48.73
N GLU A 137 -4.69 7.67 -49.24
CA GLU A 137 -4.05 6.64 -48.41
C GLU A 137 -2.83 7.20 -47.66
N THR A 138 -2.13 8.18 -48.23
CA THR A 138 -1.05 8.92 -47.54
C THR A 138 -1.58 9.68 -46.34
N LEU A 139 -2.71 10.37 -46.48
CA LEU A 139 -3.37 11.07 -45.37
C LEU A 139 -3.83 10.09 -44.28
N ALA A 140 -4.37 8.93 -44.68
CA ALA A 140 -4.76 7.86 -43.75
C ALA A 140 -3.54 7.31 -42.98
N TRP A 141 -2.40 7.13 -43.66
CA TRP A 141 -1.16 6.67 -43.05
C TRP A 141 -0.59 7.69 -42.06
N ASN A 142 -0.55 8.97 -42.44
CA ASN A 142 -0.12 10.06 -41.56
C ASN A 142 -0.99 10.11 -40.29
N THR A 143 -2.30 9.99 -40.44
CA THR A 143 -3.25 10.00 -39.30
C THR A 143 -3.04 8.79 -38.38
N ALA A 144 -2.83 7.60 -38.95
CA ALA A 144 -2.57 6.39 -38.16
C ALA A 144 -1.24 6.48 -37.40
N THR A 145 -0.20 7.03 -38.03
CA THR A 145 1.14 7.21 -37.44
C THR A 145 1.14 8.27 -36.34
N GLU A 146 0.39 9.37 -36.54
CA GLU A 146 0.18 10.39 -35.51
C GLU A 146 -0.49 9.77 -34.28
N LYS A 147 -1.53 8.96 -34.46
CA LYS A 147 -2.20 8.26 -33.35
C LYS A 147 -1.26 7.33 -32.60
N VAL A 148 -0.40 6.59 -33.30
CA VAL A 148 0.63 5.73 -32.66
C VAL A 148 1.61 6.56 -31.84
N SER A 149 2.05 7.71 -32.37
CA SER A 149 2.97 8.62 -31.69
C SER A 149 2.33 9.24 -30.44
N GLN A 150 1.07 9.66 -30.52
CA GLN A 150 0.31 10.17 -29.39
C GLN A 150 0.15 9.12 -28.29
N LEU A 151 -0.24 7.89 -28.64
CA LEU A 151 -0.36 6.78 -27.68
C LEU A 151 1.00 6.40 -27.07
N SER A 152 2.08 6.43 -27.85
CA SER A 152 3.45 6.20 -27.35
C SER A 152 3.86 7.23 -26.31
N TYR A 153 3.54 8.51 -26.55
CA TYR A 153 3.80 9.57 -25.60
C TYR A 153 2.99 9.39 -24.31
N GLN A 154 1.69 9.11 -24.43
CA GLN A 154 0.82 8.86 -23.27
C GLN A 154 1.30 7.67 -22.42
N ILE A 155 1.70 6.57 -23.06
CA ILE A 155 2.28 5.41 -22.37
C ILE A 155 3.52 5.83 -21.58
N ARG A 156 4.44 6.57 -22.19
CA ARG A 156 5.68 7.01 -21.52
C ARG A 156 5.37 7.88 -20.30
N VAL A 157 4.46 8.84 -20.43
CA VAL A 157 4.04 9.70 -19.31
C VAL A 157 3.45 8.85 -18.19
N GLU A 158 2.57 7.91 -18.52
CA GLU A 158 1.87 7.13 -17.51
C GLU A 158 2.74 6.08 -16.82
N GLU A 159 3.74 5.53 -17.53
CA GLU A 159 4.77 4.69 -16.91
C GLU A 159 5.56 5.45 -15.83
N VAL A 160 5.93 6.70 -16.11
CA VAL A 160 6.62 7.56 -15.12
C VAL A 160 5.72 7.85 -13.93
N ASN A 161 4.45 8.20 -14.17
CA ASN A 161 3.48 8.49 -13.13
C ASN A 161 3.27 7.30 -12.19
N ILE A 162 3.11 6.09 -12.75
CA ILE A 162 2.92 4.86 -11.97
C ILE A 162 4.14 4.55 -11.10
N VAL A 163 5.35 4.69 -11.64
CA VAL A 163 6.58 4.44 -10.89
C VAL A 163 6.70 5.39 -9.69
N GLU A 164 6.45 6.68 -9.91
CA GLU A 164 6.50 7.67 -8.84
C GLU A 164 5.39 7.46 -7.81
N PHE A 165 4.17 7.13 -8.26
CA PHE A 165 3.06 6.83 -7.37
C PHE A 165 3.32 5.59 -6.50
N ARG A 166 3.93 4.53 -7.05
CA ARG A 166 4.37 3.35 -6.28
C ARG A 166 5.41 3.73 -5.23
N ARG A 167 6.41 4.54 -5.59
CA ARG A 167 7.45 4.99 -4.66
C ARG A 167 6.86 5.81 -3.51
N ARG A 168 5.97 6.76 -3.82
CA ARG A 168 5.26 7.55 -2.80
C ARG A 168 4.40 6.68 -1.90
N SER A 169 3.65 5.75 -2.48
CA SER A 169 2.76 4.84 -1.75
C SER A 169 3.54 3.91 -0.82
N ALA A 170 4.69 3.40 -1.26
CA ALA A 170 5.58 2.57 -0.45
C ALA A 170 6.15 3.34 0.75
N ARG A 171 6.52 4.62 0.56
CA ARG A 171 6.98 5.47 1.67
C ARG A 171 5.87 5.68 2.71
N ILE A 172 4.69 6.08 2.26
CA ILE A 172 3.53 6.30 3.15
C ILE A 172 3.16 5.00 3.88
N PHE A 173 3.22 3.86 3.19
CA PHE A 173 3.00 2.55 3.80
C PHE A 173 3.97 2.29 4.95
N MET A 174 5.28 2.44 4.71
CA MET A 174 6.28 2.19 5.74
C MET A 174 6.19 3.18 6.89
N GLU A 175 5.90 4.45 6.62
CA GLU A 175 5.67 5.46 7.66
C GLU A 175 4.48 5.10 8.56
N VAL A 176 3.36 4.67 7.98
CA VAL A 176 2.19 4.23 8.74
C VAL A 176 2.50 2.97 9.54
N LEU A 177 3.11 1.96 8.91
CA LEU A 177 3.41 0.68 9.54
C LEU A 177 4.36 0.85 10.73
N LEU A 178 5.52 1.47 10.50
CA LEU A 178 6.56 1.63 11.52
C LEU A 178 6.16 2.68 12.57
N GLY A 179 5.52 3.77 12.15
CA GLY A 179 5.01 4.79 13.05
C GLY A 179 3.96 4.24 14.02
N GLY A 180 2.97 3.50 13.49
CA GLY A 180 1.93 2.87 14.31
C GLY A 180 2.48 1.80 15.25
N LEU A 181 3.41 0.96 14.79
CA LEU A 181 4.09 -0.01 15.66
C LEU A 181 4.87 0.69 16.79
N SER A 182 5.61 1.76 16.47
CA SER A 182 6.37 2.50 17.49
C SER A 182 5.46 3.12 18.55
N GLU A 183 4.31 3.67 18.15
CA GLU A 183 3.36 4.28 19.07
C GLU A 183 2.69 3.23 19.95
N CYS A 184 2.29 2.08 19.38
CA CYS A 184 1.78 0.95 20.14
C CYS A 184 2.81 0.44 21.15
N SER A 185 4.07 0.23 20.73
CA SER A 185 5.14 -0.19 21.63
C SER A 185 5.35 0.81 22.77
N ARG A 186 5.39 2.12 22.49
CA ARG A 186 5.55 3.16 23.51
C ARG A 186 4.40 3.16 24.52
N LYS A 187 3.15 3.03 24.07
CA LYS A 187 1.98 2.91 24.95
C LYS A 187 2.04 1.65 25.81
N GLY A 188 2.47 0.53 25.23
CA GLY A 188 2.69 -0.72 25.97
C GLY A 188 3.75 -0.58 27.06
N THR A 189 4.85 0.12 26.78
CA THR A 189 5.88 0.42 27.79
C THR A 189 5.37 1.33 28.90
N HIS A 190 4.58 2.36 28.57
CA HIS A 190 3.95 3.22 29.58
C HIS A 190 2.99 2.45 30.49
N LEU A 191 2.18 1.54 29.93
CA LEU A 191 1.34 0.63 30.71
C LEU A 191 2.19 -0.19 31.69
N TRP A 192 3.28 -0.78 31.20
CA TRP A 192 4.17 -1.59 32.05
C TRP A 192 4.78 -0.78 33.20
N LEU A 193 5.28 0.42 32.91
CA LEU A 193 5.88 1.33 33.91
C LEU A 193 4.85 1.80 34.95
N ALA A 194 3.62 2.11 34.52
CA ALA A 194 2.55 2.54 35.42
C ALA A 194 2.16 1.44 36.42
N CYS A 195 2.19 0.17 36.00
CA CYS A 195 1.93 -0.97 36.87
C CYS A 195 3.11 -1.36 37.77
N HIS A 196 4.34 -0.85 37.52
CA HIS A 196 5.55 -1.21 38.28
C HIS A 196 6.37 0.01 38.75
N PRO A 197 5.78 0.95 39.53
CA PRO A 197 6.45 2.19 39.92
C PRO A 197 7.68 1.97 40.84
N THR A 198 7.78 0.84 41.53
CA THR A 198 8.83 0.57 42.52
C THR A 198 10.16 0.05 41.95
N ARG A 199 10.23 -0.36 40.68
CA ARG A 199 11.49 -0.83 40.06
C ARG A 199 12.43 0.29 39.57
N HIS A 200 11.97 1.54 39.51
CA HIS A 200 12.74 2.65 38.94
C HIS A 200 13.35 3.64 39.94
N ARG A 201 13.28 3.39 41.27
CA ARG A 201 14.07 4.16 42.26
C ARG A 201 15.53 3.71 42.37
N GLY A 202 16.10 3.20 41.28
CA GLY A 202 17.48 2.72 41.20
C GLY A 202 18.06 2.95 39.83
N THR A 203 18.73 4.10 39.67
CA THR A 203 19.58 4.56 38.56
C THR A 203 18.95 5.44 37.47
N PRO A 204 19.42 6.70 37.36
CA PRO A 204 19.30 7.53 36.17
C PRO A 204 20.64 7.54 35.42
N LYS A 205 20.80 6.79 34.33
CA LYS A 205 21.84 7.09 33.34
C LYS A 205 21.39 6.75 31.91
N ARG A 206 21.12 7.84 31.18
CA ARG A 206 21.34 8.03 29.74
C ARG A 206 20.90 6.91 28.79
N LEU A 207 19.77 7.15 28.12
CA LEU A 207 19.58 6.75 26.73
C LEU A 207 19.31 8.01 25.89
N SER A 208 20.39 8.77 25.68
CA SER A 208 20.52 9.76 24.63
C SER A 208 21.45 9.15 23.58
N ALA A 209 20.90 8.32 22.70
CA ALA A 209 21.43 7.95 21.38
C ALA A 209 20.66 6.73 20.88
N LEU A 210 19.65 6.97 20.04
CA LEU A 210 19.34 6.27 18.79
C LEU A 210 18.04 6.84 18.22
#